data_AF-A0A957V633-F1
#
_entry.id   AF-A0A957V633-F1
#
_cell.length_a   1.000
_cell.length_b   1.000
_cell.length_c   1.000
_cell.angle_alpha   90.00
_cell.angle_beta   90.00
_cell.angle_gamma   90.00
#
_symmetry.space_group_name_H-M   'P 1'
#
loop_
_entity.id
_entity.type
_entity.pdbx_description
1 polymer ?
#
loop_
_entity_poly.entity_id
_entity_poly.type
_entity_poly.pdbx_seq_one_letter_code
_entity_poly.pdbx_strand_id
1 'polypeptide(L)' 'QAEPTFAAQFIVDACRARPGEVTLVAVGPLTNLALALRIEPALPKLVRGVAIMGGSARASGNITPAAEFN' A
#
# COMPACT_ATOMS: atom_id res chain seq x y z
N GLN A 1 5.99 -14.08 16.06
CA GLN A 1 7.42 -13.78 15.87
C GLN A 1 7.53 -12.79 14.73
N ALA A 2 8.59 -11.99 14.65
CA ALA A 2 8.77 -11.07 13.53
C ALA A 2 9.25 -11.87 12.30
N GLU A 3 8.57 -11.73 11.18
CA GLU A 3 9.02 -12.27 9.90
C GLU A 3 10.30 -11.53 9.46
N PRO A 4 11.35 -12.23 8.97
CA PRO A 4 12.61 -11.60 8.58
C PRO A 4 12.50 -10.82 7.28
N THR A 5 11.44 -11.03 6.50
CA THR A 5 11.24 -10.39 5.19
C THR A 5 10.73 -8.96 5.34
N PHE A 6 11.34 -8.02 4.62
CA PHE A 6 10.82 -6.65 4.54
C PHE A 6 9.39 -6.61 3.98
N ALA A 7 8.53 -5.77 4.55
CA ALA A 7 7.12 -5.69 4.18
C ALA A 7 6.88 -5.44 2.68
N ALA A 8 7.72 -4.63 2.04
CA ALA A 8 7.64 -4.39 0.60
C ALA A 8 7.85 -5.66 -0.23
N GLN A 9 8.84 -6.49 0.13
CA GLN A 9 9.09 -7.76 -0.53
C GLN A 9 7.95 -8.75 -0.26
N PHE A 10 7.46 -8.80 0.99
CA PHE A 10 6.31 -9.64 1.34
C PHE A 10 5.06 -9.32 0.50
N ILE A 11 4.77 -8.03 0.25
CA ILE A 11 3.66 -7.61 -0.62
C ILE A 11 3.84 -8.17 -2.03
N VAL A 12 5.04 -8.04 -2.60
CA VAL A 12 5.36 -8.53 -3.95
C VAL A 12 5.18 -10.05 -4.02
N ASP A 13 5.78 -10.78 -3.08
CA ASP A 13 5.73 -12.25 -3.06
C ASP A 13 4.29 -12.75 -2.88
N ALA A 14 3.52 -12.13 -1.99
CA ALA A 14 2.12 -12.48 -1.76
C ALA A 14 1.24 -12.28 -3.00
N CYS A 15 1.47 -11.20 -3.76
CA CYS A 15 0.72 -10.89 -4.99
C CYS A 15 1.14 -11.77 -6.17
N ARG A 16 2.44 -12.09 -6.29
CA ARG A 16 2.94 -13.02 -7.31
C ARG A 16 2.44 -14.45 -7.10
N ALA A 17 2.35 -14.89 -5.84
CA ALA A 17 1.85 -16.21 -5.51
C ALA A 17 0.35 -16.40 -5.81
N ARG A 18 -0.43 -15.31 -5.79
CA ARG A 18 -1.89 -15.33 -5.99
C ARG A 18 -2.37 -14.11 -6.82
N PRO A 19 -2.03 -14.05 -8.12
CA PRO A 19 -2.37 -12.90 -8.95
C PRO A 19 -3.88 -12.68 -9.04
N GLY A 20 -4.34 -11.45 -8.82
CA GLY A 20 -5.75 -11.05 -8.87
C GLY A 20 -6.59 -11.44 -7.64
N GLU A 21 -5.97 -12.04 -6.61
CA GLU A 21 -6.68 -12.45 -5.39
C GLU A 21 -6.43 -11.52 -4.20
N VAL A 22 -5.24 -10.91 -4.12
CA VAL A 22 -4.84 -10.09 -2.96
C VAL A 22 -5.41 -8.68 -3.07
N THR A 23 -6.20 -8.27 -2.08
CA THR A 23 -6.60 -6.87 -1.86
C THR A 23 -5.70 -6.25 -0.80
N LEU A 24 -5.06 -5.12 -1.12
CA LEU A 24 -4.26 -4.36 -0.17
C LEU A 24 -5.13 -3.34 0.56
N VAL A 25 -5.07 -3.33 1.89
CA VAL A 25 -5.78 -2.37 2.74
C VAL A 25 -4.74 -1.52 3.48
N ALA A 26 -4.51 -0.31 3.00
CA ALA A 26 -3.49 0.60 3.51
C ALA A 26 -4.13 1.62 4.47
N VAL A 27 -3.81 1.49 5.76
CA VAL A 27 -4.35 2.32 6.86
C VAL A 27 -3.29 3.16 7.58
N GLY A 28 -2.13 3.30 6.94
CA GLY A 28 -0.98 4.07 7.42
C GLY A 28 -0.19 4.64 6.24
N PRO A 29 0.98 5.26 6.48
CA PRO A 29 1.80 5.82 5.42
C PRO A 29 2.12 4.80 4.32
N LEU A 30 2.01 5.23 3.06
CA LEU A 30 2.08 4.34 1.89
C LEU A 30 3.49 3.86 1.52
N THR A 31 4.50 4.09 2.37
CA THR A 31 5.91 3.80 2.09
C THR A 31 6.15 2.34 1.67
N ASN A 32 5.55 1.38 2.37
CA ASN A 32 5.71 -0.04 2.02
C ASN A 32 5.10 -0.39 0.65
N LEU A 33 3.94 0.19 0.33
CA LEU A 33 3.30 0.00 -0.97
C LEU A 33 4.11 0.68 -2.09
N ALA A 34 4.62 1.88 -1.85
CA ALA A 34 5.46 2.59 -2.80
C ALA A 34 6.77 1.82 -3.09
N LEU A 35 7.41 1.26 -2.06
CA LEU A 35 8.59 0.41 -2.22
C LEU A 35 8.26 -0.90 -2.95
N ALA A 36 7.13 -1.54 -2.63
CA ALA A 36 6.69 -2.74 -3.34
C ALA A 36 6.46 -2.47 -4.83
N LEU A 37 5.83 -1.34 -5.18
CA LEU A 37 5.63 -0.92 -6.57
C LEU A 37 6.95 -0.63 -7.30
N ARG A 38 7.98 -0.14 -6.59
CA ARG A 38 9.32 0.04 -7.17
C ARG A 38 10.03 -1.29 -7.42
N ILE A 39 9.85 -2.27 -6.55
CA ILE A 39 10.40 -3.63 -6.71
C ILE A 39 9.68 -4.35 -7.86
N GLU A 40 8.36 -4.22 -7.95
CA GLU A 40 7.51 -4.86 -8.95
C GLU A 40 6.62 -3.82 -9.65
N PRO A 41 7.08 -3.20 -10.76
CA PRO A 41 6.28 -2.22 -11.50
C PRO A 41 4.98 -2.78 -12.08
N ALA A 42 4.88 -4.10 -12.28
CA ALA A 42 3.65 -4.75 -12.72
C ALA A 42 2.68 -5.07 -11.57
N LEU A 43 2.99 -4.68 -10.32
CA LEU A 43 2.15 -4.92 -9.14
C LEU A 43 0.67 -4.52 -9.34
N PRO A 44 0.33 -3.40 -10.02
CA PRO A 44 -1.07 -3.05 -10.29
C PRO A 44 -1.85 -4.08 -11.10
N LYS A 45 -1.16 -4.94 -11.88
CA LYS A 45 -1.76 -6.06 -12.62
C LYS A 45 -1.91 -7.32 -11.77
N LEU A 46 -1.19 -7.40 -10.64
CA LEU A 46 -1.18 -8.56 -9.75
C LEU A 46 -2.14 -8.42 -8.58
N VAL A 47 -2.43 -7.20 -8.12
CA VAL A 47 -3.39 -6.97 -7.05
C VAL A 47 -4.82 -7.03 -7.57
N ARG A 48 -5.74 -7.52 -6.74
CA ARG A 48 -7.19 -7.39 -7.00
C ARG A 48 -7.63 -5.93 -6.91
N GLY A 49 -7.07 -5.21 -5.95
CA GLY A 49 -7.42 -3.82 -5.67
C GLY A 49 -6.69 -3.28 -4.45
N VAL A 50 -6.81 -1.98 -4.24
CA VAL A 50 -6.22 -1.26 -3.11
C VAL A 50 -7.28 -0.37 -2.49
N ALA A 51 -7.49 -0.52 -1.19
CA ALA A 51 -8.30 0.39 -0.38
C ALA A 51 -7.36 1.21 0.50
N ILE A 52 -7.49 2.54 0.44
CA ILE A 52 -6.64 3.48 1.17
C ILE A 52 -7.51 4.27 2.15
N MET A 53 -7.13 4.26 3.42
CA MET A 53 -7.61 5.24 4.39
C MET A 53 -6.57 6.36 4.45
N GLY A 54 -6.86 7.47 3.77
CA GLY A 54 -5.98 8.63 3.77
C GLY A 54 -6.46 9.72 2.84
N GLY A 55 -5.88 10.91 3.03
CA GLY A 55 -6.23 12.12 2.27
C GLY A 55 -7.47 12.86 2.77
N SER A 56 -7.61 14.12 2.32
CA SER A 56 -8.76 14.99 2.62
C SER A 56 -9.13 15.79 1.38
N ALA A 57 -9.96 15.21 0.50
CA ALA A 57 -10.25 15.79 -0.81
C ALA A 57 -11.30 16.92 -0.80
N ARG A 58 -12.16 16.94 0.22
CA ARG A 58 -13.31 17.88 0.32
C ARG A 58 -13.38 18.56 1.68
N ALA A 59 -12.35 18.41 2.51
CA ALA A 59 -12.27 18.97 3.85
C ALA A 59 -10.84 19.45 4.12
N SER A 60 -10.63 20.08 5.28
CA SER A 60 -9.29 20.43 5.76
C SER A 60 -8.52 19.16 6.14
N GLY A 61 -7.20 19.24 6.09
CA GLY A 61 -6.33 18.19 6.62
C GLY A 61 -6.37 18.06 8.14
N ASN A 62 -5.81 16.95 8.66
CA ASN A 62 -5.77 16.64 10.10
C ASN A 62 -4.38 16.86 10.73
N ILE A 63 -3.28 16.85 9.94
CA ILE A 63 -1.91 17.10 10.41
C ILE A 63 -1.43 18.50 10.05
N THR A 64 -1.87 19.01 8.89
CA THR A 64 -1.77 20.43 8.51
C THR A 64 -3.10 20.85 7.86
N PRO A 65 -3.37 22.16 7.66
CA PRO A 65 -4.60 22.59 6.99
C PRO A 65 -4.82 21.94 5.61
N ALA A 66 -3.74 21.58 4.90
CA ALA A 66 -3.80 21.01 3.55
C ALA A 66 -3.52 19.50 3.47
N ALA A 67 -3.15 18.84 4.58
CA ALA A 67 -2.68 17.45 4.54
C ALA A 67 -3.33 16.56 5.59
N GLU A 68 -3.66 15.35 5.16
CA GLU A 68 -3.94 14.21 6.03
C GLU A 68 -2.60 13.55 6.44
N PHE A 69 -2.59 12.79 7.54
CA PHE A 69 -1.39 12.26 8.16
C PHE A 69 -0.68 11.15 7.35
N ASN A 70 -1.43 10.25 6.69
CA ASN A 70 -0.87 9.09 5.98
C ASN A 70 -0.20 9.48 4.66
#